data_AF-A0A397HJH2-F1
#
_entry.id   AF-A0A397HJH2-F1
#
_cell.length_a   1.000
_cell.length_b   1.000
_cell.length_c   1.000
_cell.angle_alpha   90.00
_cell.angle_beta   90.00
_cell.angle_gamma   90.00
#
_symmetry.space_group_name_H-M   'P 1'
#
loop_
_entity.id
_entity.type
_entity.pdbx_description
1 polymer ?
#
loop_
_entity_poly.entity_id
_entity_poly.type
_entity_poly.pdbx_seq_one_letter_code
_entity_poly.pdbx_strand_id
1 'polypeptide(L)'
;MGEKGITLKKTKIEELPQAPGGGSYDLKSFMENREWYNRNRDNFRCRGVMFLEQLMNASLTQCIPWQQVKGRPSKGVQPKWYNEVVDEYNKRKEELRFQDKINPFNTLRKIGANEIKRFQTIVTKKESDLIYGLVSRNPKKRKKGTNNNDNNKPNGRREETPSLVIQHLIQETIEGEIRSPLIPCEECELKDTTPLRDSRIVLKNEAKKCLIRTDINQIRKSINQQVDTSVYATHKNLLVQEVSTGKKINDLKAELSQYAQIVFYTDGSLLKNQEQENQKEKRREDKMGIGLAISPEGYDERILDFSARITGPASSSRAELWAILMALEIAPSNTKIKIYTDSASAIAAIKRFMIDNKRKKAKNLKNPNVLQTISDKCNGKRIIFELNKVEAHTGIFLNEKADSLVKEGANSNSWIKINPEFLQRRVNFEWENQSIDTDINIRKF
;
A
#
# COMPACT_ATOMS: atom_id res chain seq x y z
N MET A 1 1.50 14.23 -31.24
CA MET A 1 0.73 13.00 -31.48
C MET A 1 0.91 12.12 -30.25
N GLY A 2 -0.15 11.89 -29.47
CA GLY A 2 -0.06 11.01 -28.31
C GLY A 2 0.17 9.56 -28.75
N GLU A 3 1.04 8.84 -28.05
CA GLU A 3 1.30 7.43 -28.30
C GLU A 3 -0.01 6.64 -28.27
N LYS A 4 -0.50 6.23 -29.44
CA LYS A 4 -1.63 5.29 -29.56
C LYS A 4 -1.08 3.91 -29.22
N GLY A 5 -1.31 3.44 -27.99
CA GLY A 5 -0.82 2.15 -27.53
C GLY A 5 -1.39 1.75 -26.17
N ILE A 6 -1.35 0.45 -25.86
CA ILE A 6 -1.67 -0.05 -24.51
C ILE A 6 -0.51 0.31 -23.60
N THR A 7 -0.78 1.05 -22.53
CA THR A 7 0.22 1.43 -21.52
C THR A 7 0.03 0.64 -20.22
N LEU A 8 1.11 0.47 -19.48
CA LEU A 8 1.11 -0.20 -18.17
C LEU A 8 1.20 0.86 -17.07
N LYS A 9 0.17 0.94 -16.23
CA LYS A 9 0.18 1.81 -15.04
C LYS A 9 0.33 0.99 -13.76
N LYS A 10 1.32 1.35 -12.95
CA LYS A 10 1.56 0.73 -11.62
C LYS A 10 0.40 1.08 -10.69
N THR A 11 -0.07 0.11 -9.92
CA THR A 11 -0.99 0.39 -8.80
C THR A 11 -0.21 0.88 -7.59
N LYS A 12 -0.91 1.43 -6.60
CA LYS A 12 -0.30 1.85 -5.33
C LYS A 12 0.01 0.69 -4.38
N ILE A 13 -0.40 -0.53 -4.72
CA ILE A 13 -0.46 -1.67 -3.78
C ILE A 13 0.77 -2.56 -3.85
N GLU A 14 1.49 -2.60 -4.97
CA GLU A 14 2.76 -3.30 -5.06
C GLU A 14 3.72 -2.53 -5.98
N GLU A 15 4.90 -2.18 -5.47
CA GLU A 15 5.99 -1.80 -6.36
C GLU A 15 6.29 -3.00 -7.27
N LEU A 16 6.23 -2.80 -8.59
CA LEU A 16 6.76 -3.78 -9.53
C LEU A 16 8.16 -4.19 -9.04
N PRO A 17 8.48 -5.50 -8.96
CA PRO A 17 9.79 -5.92 -8.53
C PRO A 17 10.81 -5.28 -9.47
N GLN A 18 11.51 -4.27 -8.98
CA GLN A 18 12.60 -3.66 -9.70
C GLN A 18 13.77 -4.63 -9.57
N ALA A 19 14.41 -4.92 -10.69
CA ALA A 19 15.70 -5.58 -10.64
C ALA A 19 16.63 -4.68 -9.81
N PRO A 20 17.18 -5.15 -8.68
CA PRO A 20 18.30 -4.46 -8.05
C PRO A 20 19.37 -4.19 -9.13
N GLY A 21 19.94 -2.98 -9.12
CA GLY A 21 21.01 -2.58 -10.02
C GLY A 21 22.18 -2.01 -9.20
N GLY A 22 23.38 -2.02 -9.78
CA GLY A 22 24.58 -1.47 -9.15
C GLY A 22 25.41 -2.45 -8.32
N GLY A 23 25.06 -3.74 -8.26
CA GLY A 23 25.93 -4.76 -7.68
C GLY A 23 27.03 -5.20 -8.66
N SER A 24 28.21 -5.52 -8.13
CA SER A 24 29.37 -5.99 -8.89
C SER A 24 29.37 -7.51 -9.04
N TYR A 25 28.89 -8.24 -8.03
CA TYR A 25 28.91 -9.71 -8.01
C TYR A 25 27.50 -10.28 -8.07
N ASP A 26 27.05 -10.65 -9.28
CA ASP A 26 25.81 -11.39 -9.42
C ASP A 26 25.95 -12.81 -8.87
N LEU A 27 24.92 -13.32 -8.18
CA LEU A 27 24.98 -14.61 -7.49
C LEU A 27 25.18 -15.81 -8.43
N LYS A 28 24.84 -15.67 -9.71
CA LYS A 28 25.03 -16.73 -10.70
C LYS A 28 26.51 -16.88 -11.04
N SER A 29 27.18 -15.76 -11.31
CA SER A 29 28.60 -15.72 -11.61
C SER A 29 29.45 -15.97 -10.37
N PHE A 30 29.08 -15.39 -9.22
CA PHE A 30 29.81 -15.54 -7.96
C PHE A 30 29.93 -17.01 -7.49
N MET A 31 28.84 -17.77 -7.59
CA MET A 31 28.82 -19.16 -7.14
C MET A 31 29.40 -20.15 -8.16
N GLU A 32 29.64 -19.70 -9.40
CA GLU A 32 30.23 -20.48 -10.51
C GLU A 32 29.56 -21.85 -10.77
N ASN A 33 28.35 -22.07 -10.26
CA ASN A 33 27.64 -23.33 -10.32
C ASN A 33 26.25 -23.15 -10.93
N ARG A 34 26.11 -23.58 -12.19
CA ARG A 34 24.88 -23.43 -12.97
C ARG A 34 23.72 -24.26 -12.42
N GLU A 35 23.98 -25.47 -11.95
CA GLU A 35 22.94 -26.35 -11.41
C GLU A 35 22.40 -25.81 -10.08
N TRP A 36 23.30 -25.36 -9.21
CA TRP A 36 22.97 -24.69 -7.96
C TRP A 36 22.12 -23.43 -8.21
N TYR A 37 22.53 -22.60 -9.18
CA TYR A 37 21.79 -21.39 -9.51
C TYR A 37 20.39 -21.71 -10.02
N ASN A 38 20.25 -22.69 -10.93
CA ASN A 38 18.96 -23.09 -11.47
C ASN A 38 18.02 -23.63 -10.38
N ARG A 39 18.54 -24.38 -9.41
CA ARG A 39 17.79 -24.90 -8.26
C ARG A 39 17.28 -23.78 -7.35
N ASN A 40 18.03 -22.69 -7.20
CA ASN A 40 17.73 -21.62 -6.25
C ASN A 40 17.13 -20.35 -6.87
N ARG A 41 17.12 -20.23 -8.21
CA ARG A 41 16.63 -19.07 -8.98
C ARG A 41 15.26 -18.56 -8.54
N ASP A 42 14.30 -19.46 -8.33
CA ASP A 42 12.95 -19.06 -7.93
C ASP A 42 12.93 -18.48 -6.51
N ASN A 43 13.78 -18.98 -5.61
CA ASN A 43 13.95 -18.42 -4.27
C ASN A 43 14.56 -17.00 -4.33
N PHE A 44 15.60 -16.81 -5.15
CA PHE A 44 16.20 -15.49 -5.41
C PHE A 44 15.17 -14.50 -5.93
N ARG A 45 14.36 -14.92 -6.92
CA ARG A 45 13.30 -14.09 -7.51
C ARG A 45 12.22 -13.74 -6.50
N CYS A 46 11.73 -14.71 -5.73
CA CYS A 46 10.74 -14.47 -4.67
C CYS A 46 11.26 -13.51 -3.60
N ARG A 47 12.57 -13.55 -3.32
CA ARG A 47 13.23 -12.70 -2.33
C ARG A 47 13.84 -11.43 -2.93
N GLY A 48 13.82 -11.25 -4.25
CA GLY A 48 14.46 -10.15 -4.98
C GLY A 48 15.93 -9.91 -4.61
N VAL A 49 16.68 -10.99 -4.46
CA VAL A 49 18.13 -11.00 -4.26
C VAL A 49 18.76 -11.46 -5.57
N MET A 50 19.69 -10.68 -6.12
CA MET A 50 20.44 -11.04 -7.33
C MET A 50 21.94 -10.84 -7.16
N PHE A 51 22.36 -9.96 -6.26
CA PHE A 51 23.76 -9.62 -6.03
C PHE A 51 24.21 -9.99 -4.61
N LEU A 52 25.48 -10.34 -4.45
CA LEU A 52 26.10 -10.64 -3.17
C LEU A 52 25.98 -9.45 -2.21
N GLU A 53 26.17 -8.22 -2.69
CA GLU A 53 26.16 -7.00 -1.89
C GLU A 53 24.80 -6.77 -1.19
N GLN A 54 23.70 -7.31 -1.71
CA GLN A 54 22.39 -7.26 -1.04
C GLN A 54 22.33 -8.10 0.25
N LEU A 55 23.30 -9.00 0.43
CA LEU A 55 23.45 -9.86 1.60
C LEU A 55 24.57 -9.37 2.53
N MET A 56 25.16 -8.21 2.26
CA MET A 56 26.29 -7.67 3.01
C MET A 56 25.92 -6.41 3.80
N ASN A 57 26.76 -6.07 4.77
CA ASN A 57 26.62 -4.84 5.54
C ASN A 57 27.02 -3.60 4.72
N ALA A 58 26.85 -2.41 5.32
CA ALA A 58 27.08 -1.14 4.63
C ALA A 58 28.54 -0.93 4.16
N SER A 59 29.50 -1.57 4.81
CA SER A 59 30.94 -1.49 4.49
C SER A 59 31.44 -2.61 3.59
N LEU A 60 30.56 -3.54 3.17
CA LEU A 60 30.94 -4.71 2.34
C LEU A 60 31.99 -5.61 2.99
N THR A 61 31.98 -5.71 4.33
CA THR A 61 32.98 -6.49 5.11
C THR A 61 32.44 -7.76 5.72
N GLN A 62 31.12 -7.90 5.82
CA GLN A 62 30.48 -9.09 6.40
C GLN A 62 29.07 -9.28 5.85
N CYS A 63 28.61 -10.52 5.83
CA CYS A 63 27.22 -10.85 5.52
C CYS A 63 26.30 -10.41 6.66
N ILE A 64 25.19 -9.75 6.32
CA ILE A 64 24.14 -9.41 7.30
C ILE A 64 23.30 -10.65 7.61
N PRO A 65 22.83 -10.84 8.85
CA PRO A 65 21.93 -11.93 9.19
C PRO A 65 20.76 -12.05 8.21
N TRP A 66 20.35 -13.27 7.89
CA TRP A 66 19.27 -13.55 6.94
C TRP A 66 18.00 -12.73 7.19
N GLN A 67 17.66 -12.55 8.46
CA GLN A 67 16.50 -11.80 8.90
C GLN A 67 16.57 -10.34 8.44
N GLN A 68 17.76 -9.77 8.30
CA GLN A 68 17.98 -8.36 7.93
C GLN A 68 18.02 -8.12 6.41
N VAL A 69 18.01 -9.17 5.59
CA VAL A 69 18.02 -9.04 4.13
C VAL A 69 16.77 -8.26 3.67
N LYS A 70 16.99 -7.14 2.95
CA LYS A 70 15.98 -6.12 2.56
C LYS A 70 15.44 -5.21 3.67
N GLY A 71 16.08 -5.16 4.83
CA GLY A 71 15.79 -4.17 5.87
C GLY A 71 14.49 -4.40 6.66
N ARG A 72 13.73 -5.46 6.37
CA ARG A 72 12.59 -5.91 7.18
C ARG A 72 12.94 -7.26 7.81
N PRO A 73 12.84 -7.44 9.14
CA PRO A 73 13.09 -8.72 9.80
C PRO A 73 12.20 -9.81 9.18
N SER A 74 12.78 -10.65 8.32
CA SER A 74 12.03 -11.75 7.72
C SER A 74 11.78 -12.82 8.79
N LYS A 75 10.51 -13.15 9.05
CA LYS A 75 10.15 -14.24 9.96
C LYS A 75 10.34 -15.57 9.22
N GLY A 76 11.10 -16.50 9.79
CA GLY A 76 11.24 -17.87 9.27
C GLY A 76 12.65 -18.43 9.30
N VAL A 77 12.76 -19.70 8.94
CA VAL A 77 14.02 -20.46 8.91
C VAL A 77 14.96 -19.90 7.84
N GLN A 78 16.26 -19.82 8.17
CA GLN A 78 17.31 -19.43 7.24
C GLN A 78 17.42 -20.45 6.09
N PRO A 79 17.31 -20.02 4.82
CA PRO A 79 17.37 -20.93 3.69
C PRO A 79 18.76 -21.55 3.54
N LYS A 80 18.79 -22.81 3.11
CA LYS A 80 20.05 -23.53 2.82
C LYS A 80 20.95 -22.77 1.85
N TRP A 81 20.38 -22.20 0.78
CA TRP A 81 21.14 -21.46 -0.23
C TRP A 81 21.87 -20.26 0.36
N TYR A 82 21.33 -19.63 1.41
CA TYR A 82 21.96 -18.47 2.02
C TYR A 82 23.23 -18.90 2.76
N ASN A 83 23.20 -20.04 3.47
CA ASN A 83 24.40 -20.62 4.09
C ASN A 83 25.46 -20.93 3.03
N GLU A 84 25.06 -21.57 1.93
CA GLU A 84 25.95 -21.94 0.84
C GLU A 84 26.65 -20.69 0.23
N VAL A 85 25.94 -19.55 0.12
CA VAL A 85 26.52 -18.27 -0.33
C VAL A 85 27.45 -17.66 0.72
N VAL A 86 27.09 -17.69 2.01
CA VAL A 86 27.92 -17.17 3.10
C VAL A 86 29.21 -17.97 3.24
N ASP A 87 29.14 -19.30 3.13
CA ASP A 87 30.30 -20.18 3.16
C ASP A 87 31.24 -19.87 2.00
N GLU A 88 30.71 -19.69 0.79
CA GLU A 88 31.49 -19.34 -0.40
C GLU A 88 32.12 -17.94 -0.29
N TYR A 89 31.37 -16.98 0.27
CA TYR A 89 31.90 -15.65 0.59
C TYR A 89 33.08 -15.75 1.56
N ASN A 90 32.95 -16.51 2.65
CA ASN A 90 34.00 -16.62 3.65
C ASN A 90 35.29 -17.25 3.09
N LYS A 91 35.18 -18.18 2.13
CA LYS A 91 36.33 -18.75 1.42
C LYS A 91 37.04 -17.72 0.53
N ARG A 92 36.28 -16.91 -0.20
CA ARG A 92 36.79 -16.00 -1.23
C ARG A 92 36.89 -14.54 -0.78
N LYS A 93 36.63 -14.24 0.49
CA LYS A 93 36.52 -12.85 1.02
C LYS A 93 37.74 -11.98 0.72
N GLU A 94 38.93 -12.59 0.68
CA GLU A 94 40.20 -11.90 0.45
C GLU A 94 40.46 -11.61 -1.03
N GLU A 95 39.78 -12.32 -1.94
CA GLU A 95 39.86 -12.16 -3.40
C GLU A 95 38.86 -11.11 -3.90
N LEU A 96 37.75 -10.92 -3.17
CA LEU A 96 36.69 -10.00 -3.57
C LEU A 96 37.17 -8.54 -3.52
N ARG A 97 36.92 -7.82 -4.62
CA ARG A 97 37.17 -6.38 -4.75
C ARG A 97 35.89 -5.68 -5.12
N PHE A 98 35.40 -4.83 -4.23
CA PHE A 98 34.24 -3.99 -4.48
C PHE A 98 34.69 -2.63 -5.00
N GLN A 99 34.06 -2.14 -6.07
CA GLN A 99 34.39 -0.84 -6.66
C GLN A 99 33.98 0.32 -5.74
N ASP A 100 32.85 0.17 -5.04
CA ASP A 100 32.29 1.19 -4.16
C ASP A 100 32.76 1.05 -2.70
N LYS A 101 33.04 2.18 -2.04
CA LYS A 101 33.39 2.24 -0.60
C LYS A 101 32.21 1.99 0.33
N ILE A 102 30.98 2.14 -0.19
CA ILE A 102 29.74 1.95 0.55
C ILE A 102 28.88 1.03 -0.28
N ASN A 103 28.27 0.05 0.38
CA ASN A 103 27.36 -0.88 -0.26
C ASN A 103 26.27 -0.13 -1.07
N PRO A 104 26.13 -0.38 -2.38
CA PRO A 104 25.15 0.29 -3.23
C PRO A 104 23.69 0.01 -2.81
N PHE A 105 23.47 -1.07 -2.05
CA PHE A 105 22.17 -1.45 -1.49
C PHE A 105 21.96 -0.94 -0.06
N ASN A 106 22.77 0.02 0.40
CA ASN A 106 22.61 0.62 1.71
C ASN A 106 21.26 1.38 1.82
N THR A 107 20.41 0.92 2.74
CA THR A 107 19.09 1.52 3.01
C THR A 107 19.15 2.89 3.70
N LEU A 108 20.35 3.36 4.09
CA LEU A 108 20.55 4.63 4.78
C LEU A 108 20.67 5.82 3.82
N ARG A 109 19.67 6.71 3.80
CA ARG A 109 19.67 7.97 3.03
C ARG A 109 19.96 9.19 3.91
N LYS A 110 20.69 10.18 3.40
CA LYS A 110 20.82 11.51 4.05
C LYS A 110 19.46 12.15 4.32
N ILE A 111 19.26 12.75 5.50
CA ILE A 111 18.03 13.45 5.88
C ILE A 111 18.26 14.96 5.90
N GLY A 112 17.36 15.75 5.32
CA GLY A 112 17.36 17.20 5.48
C GLY A 112 16.70 17.65 6.79
N ALA A 113 17.09 18.82 7.34
CA ALA A 113 16.61 19.33 8.63
C ALA A 113 15.07 19.38 8.77
N ASN A 114 14.34 19.56 7.67
CA ASN A 114 12.89 19.67 7.64
C ASN A 114 12.15 18.32 7.79
N GLU A 115 12.83 17.20 7.56
CA GLU A 115 12.26 15.84 7.62
C GLU A 115 12.45 15.16 8.98
N ILE A 116 13.24 15.78 9.88
CA ILE A 116 13.62 15.21 11.17
C ILE A 116 12.49 15.39 12.18
N LYS A 117 12.01 14.28 12.75
CA LYS A 117 10.97 14.24 13.79
C LYS A 117 11.53 13.71 15.12
N ARG A 118 10.96 14.17 16.23
CA ARG A 118 11.26 13.65 17.58
C ARG A 118 10.98 12.14 17.65
N PHE A 119 11.81 11.41 18.39
CA PHE A 119 11.81 9.95 18.56
C PHE A 119 12.08 9.14 17.29
N GLN A 120 12.51 9.79 16.21
CA GLN A 120 12.95 9.10 15.00
C GLN A 120 14.32 8.46 15.22
N THR A 121 14.50 7.20 14.83
CA THR A 121 15.80 6.53 14.81
C THR A 121 16.64 7.04 13.64
N ILE A 122 17.88 7.43 13.94
CA ILE A 122 18.84 7.90 12.95
C ILE A 122 20.23 7.32 13.21
N VAL A 123 21.05 7.30 12.16
CA VAL A 123 22.47 6.97 12.24
C VAL A 123 23.26 8.23 11.90
N THR A 124 24.24 8.56 12.71
CA THR A 124 25.17 9.66 12.46
C THR A 124 26.60 9.17 12.57
N LYS A 125 27.54 9.94 12.01
CA LYS A 125 28.97 9.72 12.21
C LYS A 125 29.48 10.80 13.18
N LYS A 126 30.37 10.44 14.09
CA LYS A 126 31.16 11.42 14.86
C LYS A 126 32.60 10.94 14.80
N GLU A 127 33.48 11.78 14.28
CA GLU A 127 34.87 11.42 13.96
C GLU A 127 34.92 10.20 13.00
N SER A 128 35.23 9.02 13.52
CA SER A 128 35.31 7.75 12.78
C SER A 128 34.18 6.78 13.08
N ASP A 129 33.43 6.98 14.17
CA ASP A 129 32.48 6.00 14.69
C ASP A 129 31.05 6.26 14.21
N LEU A 130 30.34 5.16 13.94
CA LEU A 130 28.91 5.17 13.64
C LEU A 130 28.12 5.16 14.95
N ILE A 131 27.31 6.19 15.14
CA ILE A 131 26.46 6.37 16.32
C ILE A 131 25.01 6.16 15.92
N TYR A 132 24.34 5.24 16.63
CA TYR A 132 22.91 5.03 16.53
C TYR A 132 22.20 5.88 17.58
N GLY A 133 21.11 6.56 17.22
CA GLY A 133 20.37 7.32 18.22
C GLY A 133 18.95 7.69 17.86
N LEU A 134 18.17 8.01 18.89
CA LEU A 134 16.83 8.56 18.78
C LEU A 134 16.87 10.08 18.84
N VAL A 135 16.16 10.76 17.96
CA VAL A 135 16.05 12.22 18.00
C VAL A 135 15.36 12.66 19.30
N SER A 136 16.11 13.31 20.19
CA SER A 136 15.58 13.75 21.48
C SER A 136 14.84 15.09 21.37
N ARG A 137 15.37 16.01 20.55
CA ARG A 137 14.84 17.36 20.33
C ARG A 137 14.76 17.67 18.85
N ASN A 138 13.68 18.32 18.40
CA ASN A 138 13.59 18.79 17.01
C ASN A 138 14.67 19.85 16.74
N PRO A 139 15.17 19.96 15.49
CA PRO A 139 16.11 21.01 15.11
C PRO A 139 15.52 22.39 15.42
N LYS A 140 16.29 23.27 16.07
CA LYS A 140 15.88 24.66 16.26
C LYS A 140 15.88 25.35 14.89
N LYS A 141 14.72 25.88 14.44
CA LYS A 141 14.69 26.77 13.28
C LYS A 141 15.56 27.99 13.58
N ARG A 142 16.46 28.36 12.66
CA ARG A 142 17.14 29.66 12.72
C ARG A 142 16.06 30.73 12.87
N LYS A 143 16.02 31.44 14.00
CA LYS A 143 15.28 32.71 14.06
C LYS A 143 15.97 33.61 13.03
N LYS A 144 15.28 33.98 11.94
CA LYS A 144 15.70 35.14 11.14
C LYS A 144 15.82 36.29 12.14
N GLY A 145 17.02 36.83 12.30
CA GLY A 145 17.24 37.93 13.23
C GLY A 145 16.27 39.05 12.89
N THR A 146 15.45 39.44 13.85
CA THR A 146 14.92 40.80 13.88
C THR A 146 16.13 41.71 13.98
N ASN A 147 16.26 42.63 13.01
CA ASN A 147 17.24 43.71 13.03
C ASN A 147 17.03 44.52 14.30
N ASN A 148 17.84 44.27 15.33
CA ASN A 148 18.07 45.24 16.38
C ASN A 148 19.48 45.78 16.16
N ASN A 149 19.52 47.05 15.76
CA ASN A 149 20.70 47.89 15.79
C ASN A 149 21.16 48.02 17.25
N ASP A 150 22.19 47.27 17.62
CA ASP A 150 23.05 47.62 18.74
C ASP A 150 24.49 47.28 18.31
N ASN A 151 25.15 48.30 17.76
CA ASN A 151 26.57 48.31 17.50
C ASN A 151 27.30 48.35 18.84
N ASN A 152 27.73 47.19 19.35
CA ASN A 152 29.00 47.02 20.07
C ASN A 152 29.12 45.60 20.63
N LYS A 153 29.69 44.68 19.84
CA LYS A 153 30.48 43.55 20.37
C LYS A 153 31.38 42.98 19.27
N PRO A 154 32.62 42.57 19.59
CA PRO A 154 33.59 42.19 18.57
C PRO A 154 33.18 40.90 17.86
N ASN A 155 33.47 40.89 16.56
CA ASN A 155 33.21 39.82 15.63
C ASN A 155 33.83 38.48 16.09
N GLY A 156 32.95 37.50 16.26
CA GLY A 156 33.30 36.11 16.48
C GLY A 156 32.10 35.19 16.24
N ARG A 157 31.25 35.49 15.24
CA ARG A 157 30.17 34.57 14.84
C ARG A 157 30.81 33.41 14.07
N ARG A 158 31.24 32.36 14.78
CA ARG A 158 31.34 31.03 14.17
C ARG A 158 29.96 30.70 13.61
N GLU A 159 29.89 30.33 12.34
CA GLU A 159 28.68 29.74 11.77
C GLU A 159 28.36 28.47 12.56
N GLU A 160 27.46 28.56 13.55
CA GLU A 160 26.97 27.38 14.24
C GLU A 160 26.22 26.52 13.21
N THR A 161 26.84 25.42 12.80
CA THR A 161 26.21 24.41 11.97
C THR A 161 24.96 23.90 12.68
N PRO A 162 23.87 23.62 11.93
CA PRO A 162 22.61 23.21 12.55
C PRO A 162 22.84 21.87 13.25
N SER A 163 22.79 21.90 14.59
CA SER A 163 23.06 20.75 15.44
C SER A 163 21.76 20.07 15.88
N LEU A 164 21.81 18.75 16.02
CA LEU A 164 20.72 17.90 16.50
C LEU A 164 21.15 17.16 17.77
N VAL A 165 20.23 17.04 18.72
CA VAL A 165 20.47 16.26 19.95
C VAL A 165 19.82 14.89 19.80
N ILE A 166 20.63 13.84 19.90
CA ILE A 166 20.19 12.44 19.88
C ILE A 166 20.42 11.78 21.23
N GLN A 167 19.57 10.82 21.58
CA GLN A 167 19.81 9.86 22.66
C GLN A 167 20.57 8.67 22.06
N HIS A 168 21.77 8.42 22.55
CA HIS A 168 22.64 7.35 22.07
C HIS A 168 22.05 5.98 22.38
N LEU A 169 22.06 5.09 21.40
CA LEU A 169 21.66 3.71 21.53
C LEU A 169 22.86 2.79 21.29
N ILE A 170 23.03 1.80 22.15
CA ILE A 170 24.04 0.74 22.03
C ILE A 170 23.37 -0.61 21.83
N GLN A 171 24.16 -1.56 21.34
CA GLN A 171 23.73 -2.94 21.19
C GLN A 171 24.06 -3.71 22.46
N GLU A 172 23.07 -4.37 23.05
CA GLU A 172 23.27 -5.16 24.26
C GLU A 172 24.07 -6.43 23.94
N THR A 173 25.10 -6.72 24.74
CA THR A 173 25.90 -7.94 24.61
C THR A 173 25.75 -8.75 25.90
N ILE A 174 25.13 -9.93 25.81
CA ILE A 174 24.97 -10.85 26.94
C ILE A 174 25.74 -12.13 26.59
N GLU A 175 26.68 -12.53 27.43
CA GLU A 175 27.50 -13.75 27.24
C GLU A 175 28.27 -13.80 25.90
N GLY A 176 28.66 -12.63 25.37
CA GLY A 176 29.38 -12.51 24.09
C GLY A 176 28.48 -12.53 22.85
N GLU A 177 27.18 -12.76 23.01
CA GLU A 177 26.22 -12.65 21.91
C GLU A 177 25.56 -11.26 21.86
N ILE A 178 25.61 -10.66 20.68
CA ILE A 178 25.07 -9.34 20.40
C ILE A 178 23.55 -9.45 20.14
N ARG A 179 22.71 -8.81 20.97
CA ARG A 179 21.24 -8.89 20.89
C ARG A 179 20.60 -7.67 20.22
N SER A 180 19.33 -7.83 19.81
CA SER A 180 18.41 -6.76 19.42
C SER A 180 17.20 -6.86 20.35
N PRO A 181 16.71 -5.77 20.98
CA PRO A 181 16.75 -4.38 20.51
C PRO A 181 17.96 -3.55 20.95
N LEU A 182 18.19 -2.43 20.26
CA LEU A 182 19.14 -1.40 20.69
C LEU A 182 18.62 -0.74 21.98
N ILE A 183 19.45 -0.68 23.01
CA ILE A 183 19.10 -0.11 24.32
C ILE A 183 19.71 1.29 24.49
N PRO A 184 19.09 2.18 25.28
CA PRO A 184 19.69 3.46 25.62
C PRO A 184 21.06 3.30 26.28
N CYS A 185 22.08 4.00 25.78
CA CYS A 185 23.35 4.09 26.46
C CYS A 185 23.17 4.82 27.80
N GLU A 186 23.70 4.25 28.88
CA GLU A 186 23.66 4.87 30.21
C GLU A 186 24.70 6.00 30.30
N GLU A 187 25.99 5.69 30.09
CA GLU A 187 27.07 6.68 29.97
C GLU A 187 28.19 6.18 29.03
N CYS A 188 28.66 7.04 28.12
CA CYS A 188 29.83 6.77 27.29
C CYS A 188 30.61 8.07 27.04
N GLU A 189 31.85 7.96 26.56
CA GLU A 189 32.74 9.10 26.28
C GLU A 189 32.17 10.09 25.25
N LEU A 190 31.24 9.63 24.41
CA LEU A 190 30.57 10.47 23.41
C LEU A 190 29.50 11.41 23.99
N LYS A 191 29.14 11.24 25.28
CA LYS A 191 28.11 12.03 25.99
C LYS A 191 28.56 13.48 26.14
N ASP A 192 27.69 14.43 25.78
CA ASP A 192 28.00 15.84 25.96
C ASP A 192 28.04 16.18 27.47
N THR A 193 29.19 16.67 27.94
CA THR A 193 29.46 16.98 29.36
C THR A 193 28.88 18.33 29.82
N THR A 194 28.33 19.13 28.89
CA THR A 194 27.65 20.37 29.24
C THR A 194 26.19 20.10 29.60
N PRO A 195 25.69 20.52 30.77
CA PRO A 195 24.28 20.35 31.12
C PRO A 195 23.41 21.07 30.09
N LEU A 196 22.59 20.31 29.37
CA LEU A 196 21.56 20.85 28.49
C LEU A 196 20.46 21.46 29.37
N ARG A 197 20.73 22.64 29.95
CA ARG A 197 19.84 23.37 30.88
C ARG A 197 18.40 23.33 30.39
N ASP A 198 17.53 22.72 31.18
CA ASP A 198 16.12 23.07 31.25
C ASP A 198 15.78 23.16 32.74
N SER A 199 15.62 24.38 33.25
CA SER A 199 15.35 24.65 34.67
C SER A 199 13.86 24.62 34.99
N ARG A 200 13.05 23.94 34.19
CA ARG A 200 11.61 23.79 34.46
C ARG A 200 11.21 22.36 34.14
N ILE A 201 10.63 21.70 35.15
CA ILE A 201 10.14 20.32 35.17
C ILE A 201 11.20 19.31 35.61
N VAL A 202 11.38 19.20 36.93
CA VAL A 202 11.88 17.98 37.56
C VAL A 202 10.70 17.00 37.59
N LEU A 203 10.66 16.05 36.67
CA LEU A 203 9.83 14.86 36.79
C LEU A 203 10.73 13.70 37.24
N LYS A 204 10.28 13.03 38.31
CA LYS A 204 10.89 11.86 38.91
C LYS A 204 10.91 10.71 37.88
N ASN A 205 12.06 10.07 37.73
CA ASN A 205 12.36 8.86 36.91
C ASN A 205 13.05 9.07 35.55
N GLU A 206 14.21 9.74 35.52
CA GLU A 206 15.13 9.58 34.39
C GLU A 206 16.52 9.16 34.89
N ALA A 207 16.93 7.92 34.60
CA ALA A 207 18.35 7.60 34.46
C ALA A 207 18.96 8.65 33.51
N LYS A 208 20.15 9.19 33.83
CA LYS A 208 20.79 10.28 33.09
C LYS A 208 21.02 9.87 31.62
N LYS A 209 20.07 10.16 30.73
CA LYS A 209 20.13 9.81 29.30
C LYS A 209 21.47 10.25 28.68
N CYS A 210 22.14 9.34 27.97
CA CYS A 210 23.32 9.69 27.16
C CYS A 210 22.91 10.50 25.93
N LEU A 211 23.03 11.83 26.01
CA LEU A 211 22.68 12.76 24.94
C LEU A 211 23.94 13.20 24.18
N ILE A 212 23.85 13.19 22.84
CA ILE A 212 24.94 13.54 21.93
C ILE A 212 24.45 14.60 20.94
N ARG A 213 25.19 15.70 20.80
CA ARG A 213 25.02 16.66 19.70
C ARG A 213 25.77 16.19 18.46
N THR A 214 25.07 16.20 17.34
CA THR A 214 25.62 15.82 16.03
C THR A 214 25.20 16.81 14.94
N ASP A 215 25.98 16.89 13.86
CA ASP A 215 25.70 17.72 12.71
C ASP A 215 24.59 17.09 11.86
N ILE A 216 23.56 17.87 11.52
CA ILE A 216 22.46 17.44 10.66
C ILE A 216 22.94 16.90 9.31
N ASN A 217 24.04 17.44 8.78
CA ASN A 217 24.59 17.03 7.47
C ASN A 217 25.16 15.60 7.47
N GLN A 218 25.42 15.02 8.64
CA GLN A 218 25.97 13.68 8.79
C GLN A 218 24.90 12.61 9.06
N ILE A 219 23.62 13.03 9.16
CA ILE A 219 22.50 12.17 9.53
C ILE A 219 22.00 11.34 8.35
N ARG A 220 21.78 10.05 8.59
CA ARG A 220 21.09 9.14 7.67
C ARG A 220 19.88 8.43 8.32
N LYS A 221 18.85 8.12 7.51
CA LYS A 221 17.65 7.33 7.86
C LYS A 221 17.60 6.03 7.08
N SER A 222 17.12 4.96 7.69
CA SER A 222 16.64 3.80 6.95
C SER A 222 15.39 4.13 6.12
N ILE A 223 15.38 3.73 4.84
CA ILE A 223 14.19 3.73 4.00
C ILE A 223 13.28 2.58 4.46
N ASN A 224 12.42 2.86 5.43
CA ASN A 224 11.13 2.18 5.44
C ASN A 224 10.27 2.92 4.41
N GLN A 225 10.17 2.39 3.19
CA GLN A 225 9.05 2.69 2.29
C GLN A 225 7.75 2.27 3.02
N GLN A 226 7.26 3.15 3.89
CA GLN A 226 5.87 3.16 4.29
C GLN A 226 5.18 4.11 3.31
N VAL A 227 4.92 3.62 2.10
CA VAL A 227 3.66 3.99 1.48
C VAL A 227 2.61 3.33 2.37
N ASP A 228 1.73 4.11 2.98
CA ASP A 228 0.62 3.63 3.78
C ASP A 228 -0.32 2.82 2.87
N THR A 229 0.07 1.58 2.63
CA THR A 229 -0.59 0.52 1.87
C THR A 229 -1.37 -0.36 2.83
N SER A 230 -1.84 0.21 3.95
CA SER A 230 -2.77 -0.51 4.80
C SER A 230 -3.98 -0.92 3.96
N VAL A 231 -4.39 -2.18 4.10
CA VAL A 231 -5.57 -2.75 3.43
C VAL A 231 -6.78 -1.81 3.58
N TYR A 232 -6.89 -1.16 4.75
CA TYR A 232 -7.86 -0.11 5.03
C TYR A 232 -7.78 1.12 4.09
N ALA A 233 -6.60 1.73 3.92
CA ALA A 233 -6.42 2.88 3.03
C ALA A 233 -6.70 2.51 1.56
N THR A 234 -6.41 1.28 1.17
CA THR A 234 -6.72 0.81 -0.20
C THR A 234 -8.22 0.70 -0.43
N HIS A 235 -8.96 0.11 0.51
CA HIS A 235 -10.39 -0.12 0.37
C HIS A 235 -11.23 1.14 0.41
N LYS A 236 -10.77 2.16 1.16
CA LYS A 236 -11.42 3.47 1.19
C LYS A 236 -11.38 4.19 -0.16
N ASN A 237 -10.33 3.98 -0.94
CA ASN A 237 -10.09 4.70 -2.19
C ASN A 237 -10.41 3.89 -3.46
N LEU A 238 -10.94 2.66 -3.31
CA LEU A 238 -11.31 1.77 -4.42
C LEU A 238 -12.44 2.33 -5.30
N LEU A 239 -13.35 3.11 -4.72
CA LEU A 239 -14.47 3.71 -5.42
C LEU A 239 -14.33 5.23 -5.41
N VAL A 240 -14.58 5.85 -6.56
CA VAL A 240 -14.71 7.30 -6.70
C VAL A 240 -16.14 7.58 -7.11
N GLN A 241 -16.76 8.53 -6.45
CA GLN A 241 -18.16 8.87 -6.64
C GLN A 241 -18.35 10.37 -6.58
N GLU A 242 -19.46 10.83 -7.15
CA GLU A 242 -19.92 12.20 -7.03
C GLU A 242 -20.28 12.53 -5.57
N VAL A 243 -20.15 13.80 -5.17
CA VAL A 243 -20.18 14.20 -3.75
C VAL A 243 -21.50 13.85 -3.07
N SER A 244 -22.64 14.07 -3.74
CA SER A 244 -23.95 13.75 -3.17
C SER A 244 -24.15 12.23 -3.05
N THR A 245 -23.70 11.47 -4.04
CA THR A 245 -23.63 9.99 -4.00
C THR A 245 -22.74 9.50 -2.84
N GLY A 246 -21.60 10.17 -2.65
CA GLY A 246 -20.74 10.21 -1.46
C GLY A 246 -21.51 10.11 -0.16
N LYS A 247 -22.32 11.15 0.05
CA LYS A 247 -23.09 11.36 1.26
C LYS A 247 -24.15 10.26 1.45
N LYS A 248 -24.95 9.98 0.42
CA LYS A 248 -26.00 8.93 0.47
C LYS A 248 -25.45 7.57 0.90
N ILE A 249 -24.30 7.15 0.34
CA ILE A 249 -23.67 5.88 0.71
C ILE A 249 -23.22 5.87 2.18
N ASN A 250 -22.69 6.98 2.68
CA ASN A 250 -22.25 7.07 4.08
C ASN A 250 -23.44 7.11 5.04
N ASP A 251 -24.52 7.79 4.68
CA ASP A 251 -25.75 7.84 5.46
C ASP A 251 -26.37 6.43 5.57
N LEU A 252 -26.45 5.70 4.45
CA LEU A 252 -26.90 4.30 4.43
C LEU A 252 -25.99 3.38 5.26
N LYS A 253 -24.67 3.53 5.16
CA LYS A 253 -23.72 2.75 5.98
C LYS A 253 -23.93 3.00 7.48
N ALA A 254 -24.15 4.26 7.86
CA ALA A 254 -24.37 4.64 9.25
C ALA A 254 -25.69 4.06 9.76
N GLU A 255 -26.76 4.21 8.99
CA GLU A 255 -28.08 3.65 9.32
C GLU A 255 -28.04 2.12 9.40
N LEU A 256 -27.30 1.46 8.51
CA LEU A 256 -27.22 0.01 8.48
C LEU A 256 -26.31 -0.59 9.57
N SER A 257 -25.44 0.21 10.18
CA SER A 257 -24.46 -0.26 11.18
C SER A 257 -25.09 -0.84 12.45
N GLN A 258 -26.35 -0.50 12.72
CA GLN A 258 -27.09 -1.00 13.88
C GLN A 258 -27.73 -2.39 13.67
N TYR A 259 -27.82 -2.87 12.42
CA TYR A 259 -28.51 -4.12 12.12
C TYR A 259 -27.55 -5.30 12.00
N ALA A 260 -27.92 -6.41 12.64
CA ALA A 260 -27.12 -7.64 12.64
C ALA A 260 -27.26 -8.45 11.34
N GLN A 261 -28.44 -8.39 10.70
CA GLN A 261 -28.73 -9.10 9.45
C GLN A 261 -29.37 -8.13 8.46
N ILE A 262 -28.85 -8.12 7.24
CA ILE A 262 -29.29 -7.22 6.17
C ILE A 262 -29.47 -8.04 4.90
N VAL A 263 -30.63 -7.84 4.27
CA VAL A 263 -31.01 -8.44 3.00
C VAL A 263 -30.96 -7.35 1.92
N PHE A 264 -30.29 -7.66 0.81
CA PHE A 264 -30.22 -6.81 -0.36
C PHE A 264 -30.90 -7.50 -1.54
N TYR A 265 -31.68 -6.76 -2.30
CA TYR A 265 -32.13 -7.11 -3.64
C TYR A 265 -31.43 -6.18 -4.62
N THR A 266 -30.83 -6.73 -5.67
CA THR A 266 -29.94 -5.98 -6.55
C THR A 266 -30.24 -6.27 -8.00
N ASP A 267 -30.26 -5.22 -8.81
CA ASP A 267 -30.37 -5.31 -10.26
C ASP A 267 -29.47 -4.25 -10.94
N GLY A 268 -29.05 -4.53 -12.17
CA GLY A 268 -28.31 -3.60 -12.99
C GLY A 268 -28.55 -3.83 -14.48
N SER A 269 -28.81 -2.74 -15.20
CA SER A 269 -29.11 -2.80 -16.63
C SER A 269 -28.35 -1.78 -17.45
N LEU A 270 -28.18 -2.12 -18.73
CA LEU A 270 -27.67 -1.24 -19.78
C LEU A 270 -28.85 -0.62 -20.52
N LEU A 271 -29.02 0.69 -20.39
CA LEU A 271 -30.03 1.46 -21.11
C LEU A 271 -29.46 1.96 -22.43
N LYS A 272 -30.05 1.46 -23.51
CA LYS A 272 -29.86 1.98 -24.87
C LYS A 272 -30.95 3.02 -25.11
N ASN A 273 -30.58 4.24 -25.49
CA ASN A 273 -31.59 5.24 -25.90
C ASN A 273 -32.26 4.74 -27.19
N GLN A 274 -33.59 4.57 -27.16
CA GLN A 274 -34.37 4.31 -28.38
C GLN A 274 -34.35 5.54 -29.29
N GLU A 275 -34.33 5.30 -30.60
CA GLU A 275 -34.25 6.33 -31.64
C GLU A 275 -35.43 7.30 -31.53
N GLN A 276 -35.15 8.56 -31.25
CA GLN A 276 -35.99 9.65 -31.72
C GLN A 276 -35.34 10.14 -33.00
N GLU A 277 -36.01 9.94 -34.13
CA GLU A 277 -35.50 10.14 -35.51
C GLU A 277 -34.97 11.55 -35.83
N ASN A 278 -35.08 12.53 -34.92
CA ASN A 278 -34.91 13.95 -35.23
C ASN A 278 -33.69 14.67 -34.61
N GLN A 279 -32.69 13.98 -34.02
CA GLN A 279 -31.45 14.66 -33.55
C GLN A 279 -30.17 13.86 -33.85
N LYS A 280 -29.60 14.06 -35.04
CA LYS A 280 -28.43 13.34 -35.57
C LYS A 280 -27.06 13.74 -35.00
N GLU A 281 -26.94 14.64 -34.02
CA GLU A 281 -25.63 15.21 -33.64
C GLU A 281 -25.13 14.98 -32.21
N LYS A 282 -25.92 14.39 -31.30
CA LYS A 282 -25.38 13.97 -29.98
C LYS A 282 -24.83 12.56 -30.03
N ARG A 283 -23.53 12.39 -29.76
CA ARG A 283 -22.89 11.06 -29.60
C ARG A 283 -23.74 10.23 -28.64
N ARG A 284 -24.13 9.04 -29.12
CA ARG A 284 -24.89 8.03 -28.37
C ARG A 284 -24.08 7.61 -27.15
N GLU A 285 -24.50 8.02 -25.95
CA GLU A 285 -23.90 7.52 -24.70
C GLU A 285 -24.76 6.40 -24.14
N ASP A 286 -24.28 5.16 -24.28
CA ASP A 286 -24.79 4.03 -23.52
C ASP A 286 -24.66 4.30 -22.02
N LYS A 287 -25.76 4.15 -21.28
CA LYS A 287 -25.78 4.37 -19.83
C LYS A 287 -26.05 3.07 -19.10
N MET A 288 -25.33 2.85 -18.00
CA MET A 288 -25.59 1.72 -17.11
C MET A 288 -26.06 2.25 -15.76
N GLY A 289 -27.16 1.67 -15.28
CA GLY A 289 -27.72 1.95 -13.97
C GLY A 289 -27.63 0.73 -13.07
N ILE A 290 -27.66 0.99 -11.77
CA ILE A 290 -27.82 -0.02 -10.73
C ILE A 290 -28.95 0.40 -9.79
N GLY A 291 -29.67 -0.58 -9.27
CA GLY A 291 -30.76 -0.41 -8.31
C GLY A 291 -30.65 -1.42 -7.19
N LEU A 292 -30.80 -0.96 -5.95
CA LEU A 292 -30.76 -1.77 -4.74
C LEU A 292 -31.97 -1.46 -3.88
N ALA A 293 -32.70 -2.51 -3.48
CA ALA A 293 -33.66 -2.45 -2.40
C ALA A 293 -33.09 -3.18 -1.17
N ILE A 294 -33.13 -2.54 -0.01
CA ILE A 294 -32.42 -2.98 1.20
C ILE A 294 -33.43 -3.16 2.33
N SER A 295 -33.44 -4.35 2.91
CA SER A 295 -34.31 -4.72 4.02
C SER A 295 -33.48 -5.22 5.20
N PRO A 296 -33.40 -4.47 6.31
CA PRO A 296 -32.82 -4.95 7.56
C PRO A 296 -33.75 -5.99 8.20
N GLU A 297 -33.22 -7.18 8.53
CA GLU A 297 -34.01 -8.28 9.08
C GLU A 297 -34.29 -8.03 10.58
N GLY A 298 -35.56 -8.02 11.00
CA GLY A 298 -35.96 -7.89 12.42
C GLY A 298 -36.43 -6.51 12.88
N TYR A 299 -36.57 -5.52 11.99
CA TYR A 299 -37.15 -4.20 12.30
C TYR A 299 -38.21 -3.87 11.23
N ASP A 300 -39.42 -3.52 11.67
CA ASP A 300 -40.62 -3.36 10.83
C ASP A 300 -40.40 -2.58 9.52
N GLU A 301 -40.92 -3.16 8.42
CA GLU A 301 -41.35 -2.58 7.11
C GLU A 301 -40.49 -1.51 6.42
N ARG A 302 -39.32 -1.14 6.94
CA ARG A 302 -38.54 -0.02 6.40
C ARG A 302 -37.60 -0.49 5.31
N ILE A 303 -38.01 -0.20 4.07
CA ILE A 303 -37.26 -0.56 2.87
C ILE A 303 -36.45 0.65 2.42
N LEU A 304 -35.13 0.56 2.58
CA LEU A 304 -34.21 1.55 2.06
C LEU A 304 -33.92 1.26 0.59
N ASP A 305 -33.52 2.28 -0.16
CA ASP A 305 -33.15 2.15 -1.56
C ASP A 305 -31.86 2.89 -1.90
N PHE A 306 -31.24 2.43 -2.98
CA PHE A 306 -30.09 3.09 -3.56
C PHE A 306 -30.08 2.89 -5.07
N SER A 307 -29.83 3.95 -5.81
CA SER A 307 -29.64 3.92 -7.25
C SER A 307 -28.51 4.86 -7.68
N ALA A 308 -27.78 4.47 -8.73
CA ALA A 308 -26.69 5.27 -9.27
C ALA A 308 -26.38 4.91 -10.73
N ARG A 309 -25.73 5.85 -11.43
CA ARG A 309 -25.09 5.61 -12.73
C ARG A 309 -23.70 5.03 -12.51
N ILE A 310 -23.38 3.95 -13.20
CA ILE A 310 -22.01 3.42 -13.20
C ILE A 310 -21.29 3.80 -14.49
N THR A 311 -19.96 3.78 -14.45
CA THR A 311 -19.11 4.11 -15.60
C THR A 311 -18.23 2.93 -16.02
N GLY A 312 -17.65 3.06 -17.21
CA GLY A 312 -16.81 2.03 -17.85
C GLY A 312 -17.47 1.41 -19.07
N PRO A 313 -16.93 0.31 -19.59
CA PRO A 313 -17.42 -0.31 -20.82
C PRO A 313 -18.87 -0.78 -20.70
N ALA A 314 -19.71 -0.42 -21.67
CA ALA A 314 -21.13 -0.75 -21.68
C ALA A 314 -21.37 -2.27 -21.70
N SER A 315 -22.07 -2.81 -20.68
CA SER A 315 -22.42 -4.22 -20.58
C SER A 315 -23.48 -4.45 -19.50
N SER A 316 -24.59 -5.12 -19.81
CA SER A 316 -25.59 -5.49 -18.78
C SER A 316 -24.96 -6.35 -17.69
N SER A 317 -24.17 -7.38 -18.05
CA SER A 317 -23.46 -8.21 -17.06
C SER A 317 -22.51 -7.43 -16.16
N ARG A 318 -22.00 -6.28 -16.61
CA ARG A 318 -21.20 -5.37 -15.78
C ARG A 318 -22.08 -4.66 -14.76
N ALA A 319 -23.23 -4.14 -15.20
CA ALA A 319 -24.17 -3.44 -14.31
C ALA A 319 -24.64 -4.35 -13.17
N GLU A 320 -24.94 -5.61 -13.48
CA GLU A 320 -25.31 -6.65 -12.52
C GLU A 320 -24.24 -6.89 -11.45
N LEU A 321 -22.97 -7.07 -11.88
CA LEU A 321 -21.85 -7.22 -10.95
C LEU A 321 -21.64 -5.97 -10.09
N TRP A 322 -21.90 -4.78 -10.64
CA TRP A 322 -21.82 -3.52 -9.91
C TRP A 322 -22.92 -3.37 -8.86
N ALA A 323 -24.13 -3.86 -9.13
CA ALA A 323 -25.23 -3.84 -8.17
C ALA A 323 -24.86 -4.66 -6.91
N ILE A 324 -24.28 -5.85 -7.12
CA ILE A 324 -23.74 -6.68 -6.04
C ILE A 324 -22.55 -6.00 -5.34
N LEU A 325 -21.63 -5.39 -6.08
CA LEU A 325 -20.51 -4.64 -5.51
C LEU A 325 -21.00 -3.50 -4.60
N MET A 326 -22.06 -2.79 -5.00
CA MET A 326 -22.62 -1.72 -4.19
C MET A 326 -23.31 -2.22 -2.93
N ALA A 327 -23.93 -3.40 -2.94
CA ALA A 327 -24.46 -4.02 -1.73
C ALA A 327 -23.32 -4.27 -0.71
N LEU A 328 -22.17 -4.78 -1.17
CA LEU A 328 -20.97 -4.95 -0.34
C LEU A 328 -20.37 -3.63 0.13
N GLU A 329 -20.43 -2.58 -0.69
CA GLU A 329 -19.95 -1.26 -0.30
C GLU A 329 -20.83 -0.62 0.77
N ILE A 330 -22.13 -0.80 0.71
CA ILE A 330 -23.10 -0.22 1.65
C ILE A 330 -23.16 -1.03 2.95
N ALA A 331 -23.01 -2.36 2.89
CA ALA A 331 -23.02 -3.22 4.07
C ALA A 331 -21.95 -2.82 5.12
N PRO A 332 -22.25 -2.83 6.41
CA PRO A 332 -21.26 -2.55 7.45
C PRO A 332 -20.14 -3.60 7.51
N SER A 333 -19.03 -3.28 8.16
CA SER A 333 -17.92 -4.24 8.32
C SER A 333 -18.25 -5.32 9.35
N ASN A 334 -17.68 -6.52 9.18
CA ASN A 334 -17.89 -7.71 10.02
C ASN A 334 -19.36 -8.19 10.06
N THR A 335 -20.10 -8.02 8.97
CA THR A 335 -21.52 -8.41 8.90
C THR A 335 -21.73 -9.66 8.04
N LYS A 336 -22.84 -10.36 8.33
CA LYS A 336 -23.37 -11.40 7.45
C LYS A 336 -24.58 -10.84 6.68
N ILE A 337 -24.53 -10.89 5.36
CA ILE A 337 -25.60 -10.35 4.50
C ILE A 337 -26.12 -11.40 3.51
N LYS A 338 -27.37 -11.25 3.10
CA LYS A 338 -27.98 -12.05 2.01
C LYS A 338 -28.20 -11.11 0.83
N ILE A 339 -27.80 -11.52 -0.37
CA ILE A 339 -27.99 -10.75 -1.60
C ILE A 339 -28.81 -11.59 -2.57
N TYR A 340 -29.94 -11.05 -2.99
CA TYR A 340 -30.86 -11.62 -3.97
C TYR A 340 -30.71 -10.88 -5.30
N THR A 341 -30.56 -11.64 -6.39
CA THR A 341 -30.42 -11.13 -7.76
C THR A 341 -30.99 -12.16 -8.74
N ASP A 342 -31.56 -11.73 -9.85
CA ASP A 342 -32.00 -12.62 -10.93
C ASP A 342 -30.85 -13.02 -11.87
N SER A 343 -29.71 -12.32 -11.78
CA SER A 343 -28.54 -12.53 -12.63
C SER A 343 -27.72 -13.76 -12.26
N ALA A 344 -28.15 -14.93 -12.75
CA ALA A 344 -27.40 -16.18 -12.63
C ALA A 344 -25.95 -16.06 -13.15
N SER A 345 -25.74 -15.23 -14.17
CA SER A 345 -24.42 -14.99 -14.76
C SER A 345 -23.47 -14.26 -13.81
N ALA A 346 -23.96 -13.27 -13.05
CA ALA A 346 -23.20 -12.55 -12.05
C ALA A 346 -22.81 -13.47 -10.89
N ILE A 347 -23.76 -14.28 -10.40
CA ILE A 347 -23.51 -15.28 -9.35
C ILE A 347 -22.41 -16.27 -9.79
N ALA A 348 -22.50 -16.81 -11.00
CA ALA A 348 -21.52 -17.73 -11.54
C ALA A 348 -20.12 -17.09 -11.69
N ALA A 349 -20.06 -15.84 -12.17
CA ALA A 349 -18.80 -15.11 -12.33
C ALA A 349 -18.10 -14.86 -10.98
N ILE A 350 -18.85 -14.42 -9.96
CA ILE A 350 -18.32 -14.19 -8.61
C ILE A 350 -17.85 -15.51 -7.99
N LYS A 351 -18.68 -16.57 -8.00
CA LYS A 351 -18.31 -17.88 -7.45
C LYS A 351 -17.02 -18.40 -8.10
N ARG A 352 -16.93 -18.34 -9.43
CA ARG A 352 -15.73 -18.76 -10.16
C ARG A 352 -14.50 -17.93 -9.77
N PHE A 353 -14.64 -16.60 -9.69
CA PHE A 353 -13.54 -15.71 -9.31
C PHE A 353 -13.03 -15.97 -7.88
N MET A 354 -13.94 -16.21 -6.92
CA MET A 354 -13.61 -16.41 -5.51
C MET A 354 -13.00 -17.80 -5.23
N ILE A 355 -13.38 -18.84 -5.99
CA ILE A 355 -12.84 -20.21 -5.84
C ILE A 355 -11.47 -20.35 -6.51
N ASP A 356 -11.23 -19.68 -7.64
CA ASP A 356 -10.01 -19.82 -8.43
C ASP A 356 -8.82 -19.05 -7.80
N ASN A 357 -8.28 -19.55 -6.68
CA ASN A 357 -7.03 -19.07 -6.05
C ASN A 357 -5.79 -19.18 -6.97
N LYS A 358 -5.90 -19.85 -8.13
CA LYS A 358 -4.84 -19.95 -9.13
C LYS A 358 -5.16 -19.02 -10.29
N ARG A 359 -4.37 -17.95 -10.44
CA ARG A 359 -4.29 -16.98 -11.58
C ARG A 359 -4.40 -17.56 -13.00
N LYS A 360 -4.35 -18.90 -13.17
CA LYS A 360 -4.36 -19.62 -14.45
C LYS A 360 -5.74 -19.73 -15.11
N LYS A 361 -6.87 -19.59 -14.39
CA LYS A 361 -8.24 -19.71 -14.96
C LYS A 361 -9.06 -18.40 -14.99
N ALA A 362 -8.56 -17.34 -14.35
CA ALA A 362 -9.15 -16.00 -14.41
C ALA A 362 -9.10 -15.37 -15.83
N LYS A 363 -8.20 -15.87 -16.70
CA LYS A 363 -7.89 -15.36 -18.05
C LYS A 363 -9.07 -15.17 -19.03
N ASN A 364 -10.25 -15.69 -18.69
CA ASN A 364 -11.45 -15.65 -19.55
C ASN A 364 -12.66 -15.02 -18.84
N LEU A 365 -12.49 -14.41 -17.66
CA LEU A 365 -13.59 -13.74 -16.96
C LEU A 365 -13.75 -12.32 -17.52
N LYS A 366 -14.97 -11.98 -17.91
CA LYS A 366 -15.33 -10.60 -18.27
C LYS A 366 -15.44 -9.76 -16.99
N ASN A 367 -15.15 -8.45 -17.09
CA ASN A 367 -15.19 -7.50 -15.97
C ASN A 367 -14.26 -7.83 -14.78
N PRO A 368 -12.97 -8.17 -15.01
CA PRO A 368 -12.04 -8.53 -13.94
C PRO A 368 -11.83 -7.39 -12.91
N ASN A 369 -11.98 -6.11 -13.28
CA ASN A 369 -11.82 -5.02 -12.32
C ASN A 369 -12.97 -5.03 -11.29
N VAL A 370 -14.20 -5.28 -11.74
CA VAL A 370 -15.38 -5.34 -10.86
C VAL A 370 -15.28 -6.55 -9.93
N LEU A 371 -14.92 -7.71 -10.47
CA LEU A 371 -14.71 -8.95 -9.70
C LEU A 371 -13.59 -8.80 -8.66
N GLN A 372 -12.46 -8.18 -9.03
CA GLN A 372 -11.38 -7.88 -8.09
C GLN A 372 -11.87 -6.93 -6.99
N THR A 373 -12.63 -5.89 -7.35
CA THR A 373 -13.17 -4.94 -6.35
C THR A 373 -14.14 -5.62 -5.38
N ILE A 374 -14.99 -6.54 -5.87
CA ILE A 374 -15.87 -7.37 -5.03
C ILE A 374 -15.04 -8.16 -4.02
N SER A 375 -14.02 -8.90 -4.48
CA SER A 375 -13.11 -9.65 -3.61
C SER A 375 -12.41 -8.74 -2.60
N ASP A 376 -11.89 -7.60 -3.04
CA ASP A 376 -11.18 -6.64 -2.18
C ASP A 376 -12.11 -6.09 -1.08
N LYS A 377 -13.36 -5.74 -1.41
CA LYS A 377 -14.36 -5.27 -0.44
C LYS A 377 -14.76 -6.35 0.56
N CYS A 378 -14.96 -7.58 0.10
CA CYS A 378 -15.30 -8.71 0.98
C CYS A 378 -14.19 -8.95 2.01
N ASN A 379 -12.94 -9.06 1.54
CA ASN A 379 -11.77 -9.30 2.41
C ASN A 379 -11.51 -8.12 3.36
N GLY A 380 -11.68 -6.90 2.86
CA GLY A 380 -11.45 -5.68 3.59
C GLY A 380 -12.38 -5.41 4.75
N LYS A 381 -13.67 -5.53 4.44
CA LYS A 381 -14.73 -5.28 5.39
C LYS A 381 -15.07 -6.53 6.20
N ARG A 382 -14.42 -7.67 5.92
CA ARG A 382 -14.69 -8.98 6.54
C ARG A 382 -16.17 -9.34 6.47
N ILE A 383 -16.78 -9.09 5.31
CA ILE A 383 -18.19 -9.39 5.07
C ILE A 383 -18.29 -10.85 4.64
N ILE A 384 -19.22 -11.57 5.26
CA ILE A 384 -19.67 -12.89 4.81
C ILE A 384 -21.00 -12.68 4.09
N PHE A 385 -21.10 -13.07 2.82
CA PHE A 385 -22.33 -12.87 2.05
C PHE A 385 -22.79 -14.15 1.39
N GLU A 386 -24.10 -14.28 1.27
CA GLU A 386 -24.79 -15.34 0.53
C GLU A 386 -25.41 -14.76 -0.74
N LEU A 387 -25.21 -15.44 -1.88
CA LEU A 387 -25.82 -15.07 -3.16
C LEU A 387 -26.96 -16.02 -3.49
N ASN A 388 -28.17 -15.48 -3.52
CA ASN A 388 -29.40 -16.20 -3.81
C ASN A 388 -29.97 -15.75 -5.16
N LYS A 389 -30.30 -16.73 -6.00
CA LYS A 389 -30.97 -16.44 -7.26
C LYS A 389 -32.47 -16.24 -7.01
N VAL A 390 -33.06 -15.19 -7.57
CA VAL A 390 -34.51 -15.02 -7.65
C VAL A 390 -34.99 -15.11 -9.10
N GLU A 391 -36.28 -15.36 -9.29
CA GLU A 391 -36.88 -15.37 -10.62
C GLU A 391 -37.30 -13.95 -11.03
N ALA A 392 -36.84 -13.52 -12.20
CA ALA A 392 -37.17 -12.21 -12.74
C ALA A 392 -38.69 -12.09 -12.99
N HIS A 393 -39.27 -10.92 -12.67
CA HIS A 393 -40.66 -10.56 -12.98
C HIS A 393 -41.74 -11.52 -12.43
N THR A 394 -41.50 -12.09 -11.25
CA THR A 394 -42.44 -13.02 -10.59
C THR A 394 -43.29 -12.38 -9.49
N GLY A 395 -43.35 -11.04 -9.40
CA GLY A 395 -44.11 -10.35 -8.34
C GLY A 395 -43.37 -10.19 -7.02
N ILE A 396 -42.06 -10.51 -6.96
CA ILE A 396 -41.26 -10.29 -5.75
C ILE A 396 -41.03 -8.79 -5.58
N PHE A 397 -41.81 -8.16 -4.69
CA PHE A 397 -41.84 -6.71 -4.47
C PHE A 397 -40.45 -6.04 -4.40
N LEU A 398 -39.53 -6.61 -3.61
CA LEU A 398 -38.20 -6.03 -3.44
C LEU A 398 -37.30 -6.16 -4.68
N ASN A 399 -37.49 -7.23 -5.47
CA ASN A 399 -36.76 -7.40 -6.73
C ASN A 399 -37.29 -6.43 -7.80
N GLU A 400 -38.60 -6.26 -7.88
CA GLU A 400 -39.22 -5.29 -8.80
C GLU A 400 -38.87 -3.85 -8.41
N LYS A 401 -38.78 -3.56 -7.11
CA LYS A 401 -38.25 -2.28 -6.63
C LYS A 401 -36.82 -2.07 -7.12
N ALA A 402 -35.94 -3.08 -7.01
CA ALA A 402 -34.56 -2.99 -7.51
C ALA A 402 -34.50 -2.70 -9.02
N ASP A 403 -35.29 -3.40 -9.85
CA ASP A 403 -35.37 -3.17 -11.31
C ASP A 403 -35.86 -1.75 -11.64
N SER A 404 -36.90 -1.27 -10.94
CA SER A 404 -37.42 0.09 -11.15
C SER A 404 -36.36 1.19 -10.89
N LEU A 405 -35.53 0.99 -9.87
CA LEU A 405 -34.46 1.90 -9.46
C LEU A 405 -33.32 1.99 -10.50
N VAL A 406 -33.14 0.98 -11.35
CA VAL A 406 -32.08 0.96 -12.38
C VAL A 406 -32.24 2.13 -13.36
N LYS A 407 -33.48 2.40 -13.79
CA LYS A 407 -33.79 3.48 -14.75
C LYS A 407 -33.51 4.86 -14.15
N GLU A 408 -33.85 5.04 -12.88
CA GLU A 408 -33.56 6.26 -12.13
C GLU A 408 -32.04 6.45 -11.98
N GLY A 409 -31.34 5.40 -11.55
CA GLY A 409 -29.89 5.41 -11.36
C GLY A 409 -29.15 5.81 -12.63
N ALA A 410 -29.45 5.16 -13.76
CA ALA A 410 -28.77 5.42 -15.03
C ALA A 410 -28.96 6.85 -15.55
N ASN A 411 -30.11 7.46 -15.32
CA ASN A 411 -30.43 8.82 -15.77
C ASN A 411 -30.07 9.90 -14.76
N SER A 412 -29.74 9.53 -13.53
CA SER A 412 -29.30 10.46 -12.50
C SER A 412 -27.90 11.04 -12.78
N ASN A 413 -27.60 12.16 -12.12
CA ASN A 413 -26.24 12.71 -12.04
C ASN A 413 -25.38 12.02 -10.96
N SER A 414 -25.94 11.03 -10.25
CA SER A 414 -25.27 10.29 -9.18
C SER A 414 -24.39 9.19 -9.78
N TRP A 415 -23.11 9.49 -10.03
CA TRP A 415 -22.20 8.53 -10.67
C TRP A 415 -21.19 7.90 -9.72
N ILE A 416 -20.80 6.65 -10.05
CA ILE A 416 -19.77 5.87 -9.34
C ILE A 416 -18.83 5.21 -10.35
N LYS A 417 -17.54 5.13 -10.00
CA LYS A 417 -16.50 4.46 -10.78
C LYS A 417 -15.48 3.74 -9.90
N ILE A 418 -14.90 2.67 -10.41
CA ILE A 418 -13.75 2.02 -9.78
C ILE A 418 -12.52 2.91 -9.99
N ASN A 419 -11.68 3.02 -8.97
CA ASN A 419 -10.34 3.57 -9.06
C ASN A 419 -9.33 2.45 -9.32
N PRO A 420 -8.81 2.30 -10.55
CA PRO A 420 -7.89 1.23 -10.87
C PRO A 420 -6.58 1.32 -10.05
N GLU A 421 -6.18 2.51 -9.61
CA GLU A 421 -4.92 2.71 -8.86
C GLU A 421 -4.85 1.96 -7.53
N PHE A 422 -6.01 1.62 -6.96
CA PHE A 422 -6.15 0.96 -5.66
C PHE A 422 -6.65 -0.48 -5.76
N LEU A 423 -6.72 -1.07 -6.96
CA LEU A 423 -7.01 -2.50 -7.12
C LEU A 423 -5.84 -3.34 -6.56
N GLN A 424 -6.14 -4.43 -5.85
CA GLN A 424 -5.11 -5.34 -5.30
C GLN A 424 -4.46 -6.23 -6.38
N ARG A 425 -3.82 -5.59 -7.37
CA ARG A 425 -3.01 -6.21 -8.42
C ARG A 425 -1.81 -5.33 -8.75
N ARG A 426 -0.80 -5.87 -9.45
CA ARG A 426 0.47 -5.14 -9.70
C ARG A 426 0.36 -4.02 -10.73
N VAL A 427 -0.41 -4.27 -11.79
CA VAL A 427 -0.43 -3.41 -12.98
C VAL A 427 -1.85 -3.33 -13.52
N ASN A 428 -2.21 -2.14 -13.99
CA ASN A 428 -3.38 -1.91 -14.82
C ASN A 428 -2.93 -1.70 -16.26
N PHE A 429 -3.73 -2.22 -17.18
CA PHE A 429 -3.60 -1.86 -18.58
C PHE A 429 -4.51 -0.66 -18.86
N GLU A 430 -3.97 0.33 -19.56
CA GLU A 430 -4.69 1.52 -19.98
C GLU A 430 -4.63 1.67 -21.50
N TRP A 431 -5.71 2.18 -22.08
CA TRP A 431 -5.78 2.66 -23.45
C TRP A 431 -6.39 4.05 -23.43
N GLU A 432 -5.74 5.04 -24.04
CA GLU A 432 -6.20 6.45 -24.03
C GLU A 432 -6.53 6.97 -22.61
N ASN A 433 -5.70 6.62 -21.61
CA ASN A 433 -5.89 6.95 -20.18
C ASN A 433 -7.15 6.35 -19.53
N GLN A 434 -7.79 5.36 -20.17
CA GLN A 434 -8.89 4.59 -19.59
C GLN A 434 -8.42 3.17 -19.28
N SER A 435 -8.78 2.66 -18.09
CA SER A 435 -8.42 1.29 -17.72
C SER A 435 -9.20 0.28 -18.54
N ILE A 436 -8.46 -0.67 -19.13
CA ILE A 436 -9.03 -1.78 -19.88
C ILE A 436 -9.59 -2.79 -18.88
N ASP A 437 -10.88 -3.07 -18.99
CA ASP A 437 -11.63 -4.02 -18.14
C ASP A 437 -11.87 -5.36 -18.84
N THR A 438 -10.84 -5.83 -19.56
CA THR A 438 -10.81 -7.13 -20.21
C THR A 438 -9.41 -7.71 -20.07
N ASP A 439 -9.31 -9.04 -19.93
CA ASP A 439 -8.01 -9.70 -19.99
C ASP A 439 -7.44 -9.54 -21.40
N ILE A 440 -6.27 -8.91 -21.49
CA ILE A 440 -5.48 -8.93 -22.72
C ILE A 440 -4.89 -10.33 -22.81
N ASN A 441 -5.40 -11.13 -23.74
CA ASN A 441 -4.79 -12.40 -24.10
C ASN A 441 -3.47 -12.13 -24.83
N ILE A 442 -2.40 -11.89 -24.07
CA ILE A 442 -1.03 -11.87 -24.59
C ILE A 442 -0.64 -13.32 -24.91
N ARG A 443 -1.17 -13.85 -26.01
CA ARG A 443 -0.80 -15.17 -26.55
C ARG A 443 -0.18 -15.10 -27.94
N LYS A 444 -0.03 -13.91 -28.52
CA LYS A 444 0.67 -13.72 -29.79
C LYS A 444 1.33 -12.34 -29.81
N PHE A 445 2.56 -12.27 -29.35
CA PHE A 445 3.60 -11.39 -29.86
C PHE A 445 4.91 -12.16 -29.79
#